data_AF-A0A7S2V3Z7-F1
#
_entry.id   AF-A0A7S2V3Z7-F1
#
_cell.length_a   1.000
_cell.length_b   1.000
_cell.length_c   1.000
_cell.angle_alpha   90.00
_cell.angle_beta   90.00
_cell.angle_gamma   90.00
#
_symmetry.space_group_name_H-M   'P 1'
#
loop_
_entity.id
_entity.type
_entity.pdbx_description
1 polymer ?
#
loop_
_entity_poly.entity_id
_entity_poly.type
_entity_poly.pdbx_seq_one_letter_code
_entity_poly.pdbx_strand_id
1 'polypeptide(L)'
;VSKVIAKARAKLPPGQQDALNLAYSEYLSAMANAGPETEKKKNVEWLTNNLGVPILVIGCKADKLESETFEQQQRLQFIQQHLRNCCLPYGAGLLYCSSHGGTNMNLLHRYLLHRLYPDMFSLKDEAKVANDSVFIPSGWDSPSLIEDLKQAKSPWEADATYDQVIRIPTDVLEAEVKQARAKTTDGEKEEDRLPPDEDWLETLHYPKAENKTPIVAKKKEVDRGDNKAAKKFFESLLTKKK
;
A
#
# COMPACT_ATOMS: atom_id res chain seq x y z
N VAL A 1 -32.13 -39.31 -14.82
CA VAL A 1 -31.31 -40.45 -15.33
C VAL A 1 -32.16 -41.70 -15.62
N SER A 2 -32.94 -42.23 -14.66
CA SER A 2 -33.73 -43.48 -14.82
C SER A 2 -34.61 -43.58 -16.09
N LYS A 3 -35.35 -42.54 -16.47
CA LYS A 3 -36.23 -42.56 -17.68
C LYS A 3 -35.46 -42.62 -19.01
N VAL A 4 -34.24 -42.08 -19.07
CA VAL A 4 -33.42 -42.04 -20.30
C VAL A 4 -32.83 -43.43 -20.58
N ILE A 5 -32.40 -44.13 -19.54
CA ILE A 5 -31.79 -45.46 -19.63
C ILE A 5 -32.84 -46.52 -19.95
N ALA A 6 -34.06 -46.41 -19.40
CA ALA A 6 -35.19 -47.29 -19.76
C ALA A 6 -35.52 -47.20 -21.27
N LYS A 7 -35.43 -45.99 -21.85
CA LYS A 7 -35.66 -45.75 -23.28
C LYS A 7 -34.51 -46.27 -24.16
N ALA A 8 -33.28 -46.25 -23.67
CA ALA A 8 -32.11 -46.82 -24.35
C ALA A 8 -32.11 -48.35 -24.32
N ARG A 9 -32.47 -48.97 -23.18
CA ARG A 9 -32.62 -50.42 -23.02
C ARG A 9 -33.64 -51.02 -23.99
N ALA A 10 -34.77 -50.35 -24.19
CA ALA A 10 -35.82 -50.80 -25.09
C ALA A 10 -35.41 -50.82 -26.59
N LYS A 11 -34.32 -50.15 -26.96
CA LYS A 11 -33.81 -50.07 -28.33
C LYS A 11 -32.65 -51.02 -28.63
N LEU A 12 -32.11 -51.70 -27.62
CA LEU A 12 -30.93 -52.56 -27.77
C LEU A 12 -31.31 -54.05 -27.85
N PRO A 13 -30.59 -54.86 -28.65
CA PRO A 13 -30.78 -56.31 -28.69
C PRO A 13 -30.40 -56.98 -27.35
N PRO A 14 -30.98 -58.15 -27.02
CA PRO A 14 -30.92 -58.74 -25.67
C PRO A 14 -29.50 -58.90 -25.12
N GLY A 15 -28.54 -59.32 -25.94
CA GLY A 15 -27.14 -59.52 -25.50
C GLY A 15 -26.37 -58.23 -25.15
N GLN A 16 -26.84 -57.06 -25.59
CA GLN A 16 -26.23 -55.77 -25.24
C GLN A 16 -26.95 -55.08 -24.06
N GLN A 17 -28.15 -55.54 -23.69
CA GLN A 17 -28.87 -55.00 -22.53
C GLN A 17 -28.18 -55.39 -21.22
N ASP A 18 -27.60 -56.59 -21.15
CA ASP A 18 -26.90 -57.07 -19.96
C ASP A 18 -25.62 -56.28 -19.69
N ALA A 19 -24.86 -55.95 -20.74
CA ALA A 19 -23.69 -55.08 -20.64
C ALA A 19 -24.05 -53.66 -20.19
N LEU A 20 -25.16 -53.11 -20.70
CA LEU A 20 -25.66 -51.80 -20.29
C LEU A 20 -26.12 -51.79 -18.83
N ASN A 21 -26.78 -52.86 -18.37
CA ASN A 21 -27.21 -53.00 -16.99
C ASN A 21 -26.02 -53.15 -16.03
N LEU A 22 -24.98 -53.91 -16.43
CA LEU A 22 -23.75 -54.07 -15.66
C LEU A 22 -23.02 -52.73 -15.53
N ALA A 23 -22.77 -52.03 -16.63
CA ALA A 23 -22.14 -50.70 -16.62
C ALA A 23 -22.94 -49.68 -15.78
N TYR A 24 -24.27 -49.75 -15.82
CA TYR A 24 -25.12 -48.89 -15.00
C TYR A 24 -25.03 -49.23 -13.50
N SER A 25 -24.98 -50.52 -13.13
CA SER A 25 -24.78 -50.93 -11.74
C SER A 25 -23.41 -50.54 -11.20
N GLU A 26 -22.35 -50.65 -12.01
CA GLU A 26 -21.01 -50.20 -11.68
C GLU A 26 -21.00 -48.68 -11.48
N TYR A 27 -21.60 -47.91 -12.39
CA TYR A 27 -21.76 -46.46 -12.25
C TYR A 27 -22.53 -46.07 -10.98
N LEU A 28 -23.64 -46.76 -10.68
CA LEU A 28 -24.41 -46.50 -9.46
C LEU A 28 -23.63 -46.86 -8.19
N SER A 29 -22.85 -47.96 -8.20
CA SER A 29 -21.99 -48.33 -7.08
C SER A 29 -20.84 -47.33 -6.90
N ALA A 30 -20.28 -46.82 -8.00
CA ALA A 30 -19.26 -45.78 -7.99
C ALA A 30 -19.83 -44.46 -7.45
N MET A 31 -21.07 -44.11 -7.82
CA MET A 31 -21.79 -42.93 -7.30
C MET A 31 -22.30 -43.10 -5.87
N ALA A 32 -22.48 -44.33 -5.38
CA ALA A 32 -22.83 -44.60 -3.98
C ALA A 32 -21.59 -44.59 -3.06
N ASN A 33 -20.44 -45.03 -3.59
CA ASN A 33 -19.15 -45.03 -2.90
C ASN A 33 -18.44 -43.67 -2.98
N ALA A 34 -18.69 -42.91 -4.05
CA ALA A 34 -18.53 -41.47 -4.04
C ALA A 34 -19.64 -40.91 -3.15
N GLY A 35 -19.42 -40.96 -1.83
CA GLY A 35 -20.20 -40.17 -0.88
C GLY A 35 -20.30 -38.73 -1.38
N PRO A 36 -21.26 -37.92 -0.91
CA PRO A 36 -21.43 -36.58 -1.42
C PRO A 36 -20.13 -35.79 -1.21
N GLU A 37 -19.31 -35.72 -2.25
CA GLU A 37 -18.46 -34.58 -2.56
C GLU A 37 -19.41 -33.44 -2.89
N THR A 38 -20.16 -33.04 -1.87
CA THR A 38 -20.29 -31.64 -1.57
C THR A 38 -18.87 -31.11 -1.70
N GLU A 39 -18.63 -30.42 -2.81
CA GLU A 39 -17.75 -29.26 -2.78
C GLU A 39 -18.19 -28.47 -1.56
N LYS A 40 -17.60 -28.81 -0.40
CA LYS A 40 -17.53 -27.91 0.71
C LYS A 40 -16.77 -26.75 0.09
N LYS A 41 -17.49 -25.76 -0.42
CA LYS A 41 -17.01 -24.38 -0.43
C LYS A 41 -16.43 -24.23 0.96
N LYS A 42 -15.11 -24.40 1.09
CA LYS A 42 -14.42 -23.96 2.28
C LYS A 42 -14.86 -22.51 2.32
N ASN A 43 -15.68 -22.17 3.30
CA ASN A 43 -15.84 -20.78 3.68
C ASN A 43 -14.44 -20.43 4.16
N VAL A 44 -13.61 -19.96 3.23
CA VAL A 44 -12.29 -19.45 3.53
C VAL A 44 -12.61 -18.16 4.27
N GLU A 45 -12.61 -18.25 5.59
CA GLU A 45 -12.68 -17.09 6.45
C GLU A 45 -11.43 -16.25 6.13
N TRP A 46 -11.68 -15.13 5.45
CA TRP A 46 -10.64 -14.25 4.96
C TRP A 46 -10.20 -13.24 6.02
N LEU A 47 -10.89 -13.18 7.17
CA LEU A 47 -10.56 -12.36 8.33
C LEU A 47 -9.62 -13.14 9.28
N THR A 48 -8.33 -13.21 8.95
CA THR A 48 -7.35 -13.97 9.75
C THR A 48 -6.85 -13.21 10.99
N ASN A 49 -6.81 -11.88 10.94
CA ASN A 49 -6.18 -11.01 11.95
C ASN A 49 -7.19 -9.99 12.47
N ASN A 50 -8.17 -10.45 13.25
CA ASN A 50 -9.17 -9.56 13.83
C ASN A 50 -8.60 -8.81 15.06
N LEU A 51 -8.47 -7.49 14.95
CA LEU A 51 -8.00 -6.61 16.02
C LEU A 51 -9.12 -6.11 16.94
N GLY A 52 -10.38 -6.44 16.67
CA GLY A 52 -11.54 -6.00 17.46
C GLY A 52 -11.90 -4.52 17.31
N VAL A 53 -11.17 -3.77 16.48
CA VAL A 53 -11.42 -2.36 16.17
C VAL A 53 -11.67 -2.16 14.68
N PRO A 54 -12.58 -1.24 14.29
CA PRO A 54 -12.83 -0.95 12.89
C PRO A 54 -11.65 -0.18 12.29
N ILE A 55 -11.05 -0.73 11.23
CA ILE A 55 -9.89 -0.12 10.54
C ILE A 55 -10.33 0.39 9.16
N LEU A 56 -9.87 1.59 8.83
CA LEU A 56 -10.06 2.22 7.52
C LEU A 56 -8.70 2.74 7.04
N VAL A 57 -8.25 2.25 5.89
CA VAL A 57 -7.03 2.71 5.23
C VAL A 57 -7.41 3.77 4.20
N ILE A 58 -6.73 4.91 4.25
CA ILE A 58 -7.03 6.06 3.39
C ILE A 58 -5.80 6.41 2.56
N GLY A 59 -5.93 6.32 1.23
CA GLY A 59 -4.95 6.82 0.27
C GLY A 59 -5.18 8.30 -0.01
N CYS A 60 -4.29 9.15 0.49
CA CYS A 60 -4.34 10.59 0.26
C CYS A 60 -3.69 10.98 -1.08
N LYS A 61 -4.04 12.17 -1.58
CA LYS A 61 -3.52 12.74 -2.84
C LYS A 61 -3.86 11.91 -4.08
N ALA A 62 -5.09 11.39 -4.13
CA ALA A 62 -5.60 10.62 -5.27
C ALA A 62 -5.63 11.41 -6.61
N ASP A 63 -5.55 12.75 -6.55
CA ASP A 63 -5.38 13.63 -7.72
C ASP A 63 -4.10 13.37 -8.50
N LYS A 64 -3.06 12.84 -7.84
CA LYS A 64 -1.80 12.47 -8.51
C LYS A 64 -1.82 11.06 -9.09
N LEU A 65 -2.94 10.37 -8.95
CA LEU A 65 -3.13 9.01 -9.44
C LEU A 65 -3.65 8.98 -10.88
N GLU A 66 -3.80 10.14 -11.52
CA GLU A 66 -4.14 10.22 -12.93
C GLU A 66 -3.06 9.54 -13.77
N SER A 67 -3.50 8.55 -14.54
CA SER A 67 -2.63 7.75 -15.38
C SER A 67 -2.83 8.10 -16.84
N GLU A 68 -1.80 8.60 -17.48
CA GLU A 68 -1.81 8.96 -18.91
C GLU A 68 -1.39 7.78 -19.79
N THR A 69 -0.52 6.90 -19.25
CA THR A 69 0.00 5.73 -19.97
C THR A 69 -0.61 4.42 -19.48
N PHE A 70 -0.70 3.44 -20.38
CA PHE A 70 -1.18 2.10 -20.05
C PHE A 70 -0.33 1.43 -18.96
N GLU A 71 1.00 1.60 -19.00
CA GLU A 71 1.89 1.04 -17.97
C GLU A 71 1.62 1.63 -16.58
N GLN A 72 1.36 2.94 -16.49
CA GLN A 72 0.98 3.58 -15.23
C GLN A 72 -0.34 3.00 -14.71
N GLN A 73 -1.36 2.83 -15.56
CA GLN A 73 -2.63 2.20 -15.17
C GLN A 73 -2.42 0.80 -14.57
N GLN A 74 -1.54 -0.01 -15.18
CA GLN A 74 -1.21 -1.34 -14.68
C GLN A 74 -0.49 -1.29 -13.32
N ARG A 75 0.41 -0.33 -13.12
CA ARG A 75 1.05 -0.12 -11.80
C ARG A 75 0.04 0.28 -10.74
N LEU A 76 -0.93 1.12 -11.08
CA LEU A 76 -2.00 1.53 -10.15
C LEU A 76 -2.88 0.36 -9.74
N GLN A 77 -3.30 -0.47 -10.69
CA GLN A 77 -4.05 -1.68 -10.39
C GLN A 77 -3.23 -2.65 -9.51
N PHE A 78 -1.94 -2.79 -9.77
CA PHE A 78 -1.04 -3.59 -8.95
C PHE A 78 -0.95 -3.07 -7.51
N ILE A 79 -0.81 -1.76 -7.32
CA ILE A 79 -0.82 -1.13 -5.98
C ILE A 79 -2.17 -1.38 -5.29
N GLN A 80 -3.27 -1.15 -5.99
CA GLN A 80 -4.61 -1.33 -5.45
C GLN A 80 -4.85 -2.79 -5.03
N GLN A 81 -4.42 -3.75 -5.84
CA GLN A 81 -4.46 -5.16 -5.51
C GLN A 81 -3.67 -5.46 -4.23
N HIS A 82 -2.44 -4.96 -4.13
CA HIS A 82 -1.60 -5.18 -2.97
C HIS A 82 -2.25 -4.61 -1.70
N LEU A 83 -2.75 -3.37 -1.76
CA LEU A 83 -3.44 -2.74 -0.64
C LEU A 83 -4.70 -3.49 -0.21
N ARG A 84 -5.51 -3.97 -1.16
CA ARG A 84 -6.70 -4.79 -0.87
C ARG A 84 -6.33 -6.11 -0.21
N ASN A 85 -5.28 -6.79 -0.69
CA ASN A 85 -4.75 -7.99 -0.06
C ASN A 85 -4.24 -7.72 1.37
N CYS A 86 -3.63 -6.56 1.62
CA CYS A 86 -3.24 -6.17 2.97
C CYS A 86 -4.45 -5.87 3.86
N CYS A 87 -5.53 -5.27 3.34
CA CYS A 87 -6.72 -4.89 4.11
C CYS A 87 -7.64 -6.07 4.45
N LEU A 88 -7.72 -7.06 3.56
CA LEU A 88 -8.58 -8.23 3.67
C LEU A 88 -8.44 -8.98 5.02
N PRO A 89 -7.24 -9.41 5.47
CA PRO A 89 -7.08 -10.15 6.73
C PRO A 89 -7.54 -9.39 7.97
N TYR A 90 -7.57 -8.06 7.93
CA TYR A 90 -8.01 -7.20 9.03
C TYR A 90 -9.48 -6.77 8.93
N GLY A 91 -10.18 -7.08 7.84
CA GLY A 91 -11.52 -6.54 7.59
C GLY A 91 -11.54 -5.03 7.42
N ALA A 92 -10.41 -4.45 7.03
CA ALA A 92 -10.28 -3.01 6.86
C ALA A 92 -10.99 -2.53 5.59
N GLY A 93 -11.56 -1.33 5.65
CA GLY A 93 -11.99 -0.61 4.45
C GLY A 93 -10.82 0.07 3.77
N LEU A 94 -10.95 0.38 2.48
CA LEU A 94 -9.98 1.14 1.68
C LEU A 94 -10.68 2.29 0.95
N LEU A 95 -10.15 3.50 1.05
CA LEU A 95 -10.71 4.68 0.36
C LEU A 95 -9.59 5.57 -0.17
N TYR A 96 -9.71 6.06 -1.39
CA TYR A 96 -8.82 7.09 -1.94
C TYR A 96 -9.49 8.45 -1.95
N CYS A 97 -8.78 9.47 -1.46
CA CYS A 97 -9.28 10.85 -1.40
C CYS A 97 -8.23 11.87 -1.82
N SER A 98 -8.73 13.03 -2.26
CA SER A 98 -7.90 14.21 -2.52
C SER A 98 -8.57 15.47 -2.00
N SER A 99 -7.78 16.34 -1.39
CA SER A 99 -8.22 17.66 -0.95
C SER A 99 -8.29 18.68 -2.09
N HIS A 100 -7.52 18.49 -3.18
CA HIS A 100 -7.44 19.46 -4.27
C HIS A 100 -8.60 19.32 -5.25
N GLY A 101 -8.98 18.07 -5.59
CA GLY A 101 -10.15 17.78 -6.44
C GLY A 101 -11.45 17.49 -5.68
N GLY A 102 -11.42 17.43 -4.35
CA GLY A 102 -12.58 17.08 -3.51
C GLY A 102 -13.07 15.64 -3.67
N THR A 103 -12.32 14.80 -4.39
CA THR A 103 -12.69 13.41 -4.71
C THR A 103 -12.89 12.60 -3.43
N ASN A 104 -14.07 12.00 -3.30
CA ASN A 104 -14.50 11.12 -2.20
C ASN A 104 -14.40 11.72 -0.79
N MET A 105 -14.23 13.03 -0.63
CA MET A 105 -14.13 13.64 0.71
C MET A 105 -15.47 13.65 1.45
N ASN A 106 -16.55 13.98 0.75
CA ASN A 106 -17.90 13.88 1.28
C ASN A 106 -18.29 12.43 1.59
N LEU A 107 -17.85 11.50 0.73
CA LEU A 107 -18.07 10.06 0.93
C LEU A 107 -17.36 9.57 2.18
N LEU A 108 -16.08 9.92 2.37
CA LEU A 108 -15.33 9.59 3.57
C LEU A 108 -16.03 10.11 4.83
N HIS A 109 -16.43 11.38 4.82
CA HIS A 109 -17.12 11.98 5.96
C HIS A 109 -18.42 11.25 6.29
N ARG A 110 -19.25 10.95 5.28
CA ARG A 110 -20.49 10.20 5.44
C ARG A 110 -20.25 8.77 5.92
N TYR A 111 -19.21 8.12 5.40
CA TYR A 111 -18.83 6.77 5.83
C TYR A 111 -18.41 6.75 7.30
N LEU A 112 -17.59 7.71 7.74
CA LEU A 112 -17.19 7.85 9.14
C LEU A 112 -18.41 8.08 10.04
N LEU A 113 -19.33 8.97 9.65
CA LEU A 113 -20.56 9.21 10.41
C LEU A 113 -21.42 7.95 10.53
N HIS A 114 -21.59 7.18 9.45
CA HIS A 114 -22.30 5.90 9.49
C HIS A 114 -21.60 4.87 10.40
N ARG A 115 -20.27 4.85 10.44
CA ARG A 115 -19.51 3.93 11.31
C ARG A 115 -19.56 4.33 12.78
N LEU A 116 -19.63 5.62 13.09
CA LEU A 116 -19.71 6.14 14.46
C LEU A 116 -21.15 6.19 14.99
N TYR A 117 -22.12 6.46 14.13
CA TYR A 117 -23.53 6.68 14.46
C TYR A 117 -24.45 5.91 13.48
N PRO A 118 -24.43 4.57 13.50
CA PRO A 118 -25.14 3.73 12.52
C PRO A 118 -26.66 3.96 12.52
N ASP A 119 -27.25 4.30 13.68
CA ASP A 119 -28.70 4.52 13.81
C ASP A 119 -29.18 5.84 13.21
N MET A 120 -28.27 6.83 13.06
CA MET A 120 -28.63 8.17 12.59
C MET A 120 -28.24 8.42 11.14
N PHE A 121 -27.26 7.70 10.61
CA PHE A 121 -26.73 7.94 9.26
C PHE A 121 -26.67 6.63 8.49
N SER A 122 -27.56 6.45 7.50
CA SER A 122 -27.46 5.32 6.57
C SER A 122 -26.47 5.62 5.45
N LEU A 123 -25.54 4.68 5.23
CA LEU A 123 -24.70 4.72 4.05
C LEU A 123 -25.49 4.17 2.86
N LYS A 124 -25.59 4.99 1.80
CA LYS A 124 -26.21 4.63 0.51
C LYS A 124 -25.17 4.56 -0.61
N ASP A 125 -23.90 4.87 -0.31
CA ASP A 125 -22.82 4.77 -1.28
C ASP A 125 -22.52 3.30 -1.55
N GLU A 126 -22.46 2.95 -2.83
CA GLU A 126 -21.96 1.66 -3.29
C GLU A 126 -20.44 1.66 -3.33
N ALA A 127 -19.84 0.47 -3.24
CA ALA A 127 -18.41 0.31 -3.44
C ALA A 127 -18.01 0.73 -4.86
N LYS A 128 -16.88 1.41 -5.00
CA LYS A 128 -16.32 1.88 -6.26
C LYS A 128 -14.90 1.36 -6.38
N VAL A 129 -14.62 0.65 -7.47
CA VAL A 129 -13.30 0.06 -7.75
C VAL A 129 -12.77 0.65 -9.05
N ALA A 130 -12.80 1.99 -9.16
CA ALA A 130 -12.22 2.72 -10.28
C ALA A 130 -10.78 3.17 -9.94
N ASN A 131 -9.91 3.30 -10.93
CA ASN A 131 -8.50 3.63 -10.71
C ASN A 131 -8.30 4.96 -9.96
N ASP A 132 -9.14 5.96 -10.24
CA ASP A 132 -9.08 7.33 -9.70
C ASP A 132 -9.99 7.55 -8.48
N SER A 133 -10.95 6.64 -8.27
CA SER A 133 -12.00 6.77 -7.27
C SER A 133 -12.30 5.41 -6.63
N VAL A 134 -11.39 5.01 -5.73
CA VAL A 134 -11.52 3.76 -4.96
C VAL A 134 -12.28 4.03 -3.66
N PHE A 135 -13.35 3.27 -3.46
CA PHE A 135 -14.06 3.13 -2.20
C PHE A 135 -14.49 1.68 -1.99
N ILE A 136 -13.92 1.05 -0.97
CA ILE A 136 -14.19 -0.32 -0.56
C ILE A 136 -14.56 -0.29 0.92
N PRO A 137 -15.84 -0.47 1.27
CA PRO A 137 -16.25 -0.52 2.66
C PRO A 137 -15.79 -1.82 3.33
N SER A 138 -15.59 -1.79 4.65
CA SER A 138 -15.29 -3.00 5.43
C SER A 138 -16.29 -4.11 5.14
N GLY A 139 -15.80 -5.32 4.84
CA GLY A 139 -16.64 -6.49 4.59
C GLY A 139 -17.11 -6.67 3.15
N TRP A 140 -16.80 -5.74 2.24
CA TRP A 140 -17.17 -5.86 0.83
C TRP A 140 -16.16 -6.69 0.02
N ASP A 141 -14.90 -6.69 0.44
CA ASP A 141 -13.82 -7.31 -0.33
C ASP A 141 -13.81 -8.85 -0.24
N SER A 142 -13.27 -9.51 -1.26
CA SER A 142 -13.07 -10.97 -1.28
C SER A 142 -11.88 -11.35 -2.16
N PRO A 143 -11.20 -12.49 -1.91
CA PRO A 143 -10.07 -12.95 -2.72
C PRO A 143 -10.39 -13.02 -4.22
N SER A 144 -11.59 -13.51 -4.57
CA SER A 144 -12.03 -13.60 -5.97
C SER A 144 -12.16 -12.23 -6.62
N LEU A 145 -12.73 -11.23 -5.93
CA LEU A 145 -12.83 -9.86 -6.44
C LEU A 145 -11.47 -9.15 -6.57
N ILE A 146 -10.47 -9.58 -5.81
CA ILE A 146 -9.10 -9.08 -5.90
C ILE A 146 -8.36 -9.77 -7.05
N GLU A 147 -8.62 -11.06 -7.27
CA GLU A 147 -8.07 -11.82 -8.40
C GLU A 147 -8.64 -11.35 -9.73
N ASP A 148 -9.92 -11.01 -9.80
CA ASP A 148 -10.57 -10.46 -11.00
C ASP A 148 -9.96 -9.11 -11.43
N LEU A 149 -9.34 -8.38 -10.49
CA LEU A 149 -8.60 -7.15 -10.81
C LEU A 149 -7.29 -7.44 -11.56
N LYS A 150 -6.76 -8.68 -11.51
CA LYS A 150 -5.59 -9.08 -12.32
C LYS A 150 -6.01 -9.14 -13.79
N GLN A 151 -5.80 -8.06 -14.52
CA GLN A 151 -5.95 -8.11 -15.97
C GLN A 151 -4.97 -9.12 -16.58
N ALA A 152 -5.43 -9.91 -17.55
CA ALA A 152 -4.64 -10.93 -18.25
C ALA A 152 -3.48 -10.38 -19.11
N LYS A 153 -3.21 -9.07 -19.07
CA LYS A 153 -2.18 -8.39 -19.87
C LYS A 153 -1.36 -7.40 -19.03
N SER A 154 -0.92 -7.83 -17.84
CA SER A 154 0.14 -7.10 -17.15
C SER A 154 1.46 -7.20 -17.94
N PRO A 155 2.24 -6.12 -18.08
CA PRO A 155 3.59 -6.18 -18.67
C PRO A 155 4.60 -6.96 -17.81
N TRP A 156 4.24 -7.24 -16.56
CA TRP A 156 5.08 -7.88 -15.56
C TRP A 156 4.72 -9.37 -15.45
N GLU A 157 5.74 -10.17 -15.14
CA GLU A 157 5.58 -11.59 -14.82
C GLU A 157 4.71 -11.79 -13.56
N ALA A 158 4.05 -12.95 -13.48
CA ALA A 158 3.11 -13.25 -12.39
C ALA A 158 3.77 -13.33 -11.00
N ASP A 159 5.08 -13.56 -10.95
CA ASP A 159 5.92 -13.64 -9.76
C ASP A 159 6.72 -12.36 -9.48
N ALA A 160 6.49 -11.29 -10.25
CA ALA A 160 7.17 -10.02 -10.06
C ALA A 160 6.93 -9.46 -8.64
N THR A 161 8.02 -9.08 -7.98
CA THR A 161 7.98 -8.49 -6.64
C THR A 161 7.54 -7.02 -6.68
N TYR A 162 7.04 -6.51 -5.55
CA TYR A 162 6.54 -5.13 -5.47
C TYR A 162 7.57 -4.10 -5.94
N ASP A 163 8.83 -4.24 -5.51
CA ASP A 163 9.92 -3.32 -5.84
C ASP A 163 10.33 -3.36 -7.32
N GLN A 164 10.05 -4.46 -8.02
CA GLN A 164 10.31 -4.59 -9.46
C GLN A 164 9.25 -3.84 -10.29
N VAL A 165 8.00 -3.87 -9.83
CA VAL A 165 6.85 -3.23 -10.52
C VAL A 165 6.75 -1.75 -10.16
N ILE A 166 6.92 -1.42 -8.88
CA ILE A 166 6.80 -0.06 -8.34
C ILE A 166 8.18 0.53 -8.15
N ARG A 167 8.56 1.40 -9.09
CA ARG A 167 9.82 2.12 -9.04
C ARG A 167 9.69 3.40 -8.23
N ILE A 168 10.75 3.73 -7.51
CA ILE A 168 10.89 5.01 -6.83
C ILE A 168 10.86 6.12 -7.91
N PRO A 169 10.02 7.18 -7.74
CA PRO A 169 9.99 8.29 -8.68
C PRO A 169 11.36 8.95 -8.82
N THR A 170 11.79 9.18 -10.05
CA THR A 170 13.11 9.76 -10.37
C THR A 170 13.29 11.13 -9.73
N ASP A 171 12.23 11.94 -9.64
CA ASP A 171 12.27 13.27 -9.03
C ASP A 171 12.70 13.25 -7.56
N VAL A 172 12.33 12.18 -6.84
CA VAL A 172 12.70 12.01 -5.43
C VAL A 172 14.17 11.64 -5.32
N LEU A 173 14.64 10.71 -6.17
CA LEU A 173 16.05 10.35 -6.26
C LEU A 173 16.91 11.56 -6.62
N GLU A 174 16.47 12.39 -7.57
CA GLU A 174 17.19 13.61 -7.95
C GLU A 174 17.20 14.66 -6.84
N ALA A 175 16.10 14.82 -6.11
CA ALA A 175 16.03 15.72 -4.96
C ALA A 175 16.94 15.24 -3.81
N GLU A 176 16.98 13.93 -3.53
CA GLU A 176 17.85 13.34 -2.52
C GLU A 176 19.33 13.46 -2.93
N VAL A 177 19.67 13.21 -4.20
CA VAL A 177 21.04 13.40 -4.72
C VAL A 177 21.45 14.86 -4.69
N LYS A 178 20.55 15.80 -5.02
CA LYS A 178 20.82 17.25 -4.89
C LYS A 178 21.02 17.67 -3.44
N GLN A 179 20.20 17.15 -2.51
CA GLN A 179 20.36 17.43 -1.08
C GLN A 179 21.62 16.78 -0.49
N ALA A 180 22.01 15.59 -0.95
CA ALA A 180 23.25 14.94 -0.57
C ALA A 180 24.48 15.70 -1.11
N ARG A 181 24.44 16.16 -2.37
CA ARG A 181 25.48 17.02 -2.97
C ARG A 181 25.59 18.36 -2.25
N ALA A 182 24.47 18.98 -1.89
CA ALA A 182 24.45 20.24 -1.12
C ALA A 182 25.10 20.07 0.26
N LYS A 183 24.85 18.94 0.94
CA LYS A 183 25.49 18.61 2.22
C LYS A 183 26.99 18.37 2.11
N THR A 184 27.48 17.84 0.99
CA THR A 184 28.93 17.73 0.74
C THR A 184 29.58 19.07 0.38
N THR A 185 28.86 20.04 -0.18
CA THR A 185 29.40 21.35 -0.57
C THR A 185 29.39 22.41 0.53
N ASP A 186 28.56 22.27 1.58
CA ASP A 186 28.51 23.22 2.70
C ASP A 186 29.53 22.91 3.84
N GLY A 187 30.40 21.93 3.63
CA GLY A 187 31.41 21.47 4.60
C GLY A 187 32.88 21.63 4.16
N GLU A 188 33.17 22.05 2.93
CA GLU A 188 34.54 22.34 2.49
C GLU A 188 34.74 23.85 2.40
N LYS A 189 34.89 24.49 3.56
CA LYS A 189 35.83 25.61 3.61
C LYS A 189 37.21 25.00 3.35
N GLU A 190 37.90 25.61 2.41
CA GLU A 190 39.23 25.31 1.87
C GLU A 190 40.38 25.32 2.93
N GLU A 191 40.06 25.20 4.22
CA GLU A 191 40.98 25.31 5.37
C GLU A 191 41.36 23.94 6.00
N ASP A 192 40.68 22.84 5.64
CA ASP A 192 40.92 21.49 6.19
C ASP A 192 41.45 20.48 5.14
N ARG A 193 42.35 20.90 4.24
CA ARG A 193 43.18 19.93 3.51
C ARG A 193 44.30 19.47 4.43
N LEU A 194 44.18 18.25 4.96
CA LEU A 194 45.30 17.55 5.58
C LEU A 194 46.49 17.54 4.59
N PRO A 195 47.67 18.04 4.98
CA PRO A 195 48.86 17.97 4.14
C PRO A 195 49.16 16.50 3.80
N PRO A 196 49.66 16.19 2.59
CA PRO A 196 50.12 14.85 2.27
C PRO A 196 51.12 14.35 3.33
N ASP A 197 51.02 13.07 3.66
CA ASP A 197 51.35 12.44 4.96
C ASP A 197 52.80 12.53 5.51
N GLU A 198 53.65 13.43 5.03
CA GLU A 198 55.08 13.48 5.38
C GLU A 198 55.53 14.71 6.21
N ASP A 199 54.77 15.81 6.28
CA ASP A 199 55.24 17.05 6.95
C ASP A 199 55.10 17.06 8.49
N TRP A 200 54.22 16.21 9.05
CA TRP A 200 53.98 16.18 10.49
C TRP A 200 55.12 15.52 11.29
N LEU A 201 55.98 14.73 10.62
CA LEU A 201 57.13 14.07 11.24
C LEU A 201 58.27 15.06 11.56
N GLU A 202 58.45 16.11 10.75
CA GLU A 202 59.43 17.16 11.04
C GLU A 202 59.00 18.01 12.24
N THR A 203 57.69 18.18 12.41
CA THR A 203 57.09 18.97 13.50
C THR A 203 57.24 18.28 14.87
N LEU A 204 57.49 16.97 14.90
CA LEU A 204 57.65 16.18 16.14
C LEU A 204 59.06 16.23 16.76
N HIS A 205 60.05 16.82 16.07
CA HIS A 205 61.33 17.13 16.69
C HIS A 205 61.18 18.38 17.58
N TYR A 206 60.72 18.16 18.82
CA TYR A 206 60.77 19.04 20.00
C TYR A 206 61.35 20.46 19.80
N PRO A 207 60.55 21.53 19.95
CA PRO A 207 61.11 22.84 20.26
C PRO A 207 61.54 22.86 21.72
N LYS A 208 62.83 23.19 21.95
CA LYS A 208 63.37 23.49 23.27
C LYS A 208 62.53 24.59 23.93
N ALA A 209 62.21 24.37 25.20
CA ALA A 209 61.46 25.27 26.05
C ALA A 209 62.08 26.68 26.13
N GLU A 210 61.24 27.72 26.14
CA GLU A 210 61.43 28.91 27.00
C GLU A 210 60.17 29.82 27.05
N ASN A 211 59.56 29.85 28.24
CA ASN A 211 58.92 30.97 28.95
C ASN A 211 57.83 31.89 28.30
N LYS A 212 56.57 31.58 28.66
CA LYS A 212 55.43 32.41 29.14
C LYS A 212 55.18 33.84 28.59
N THR A 213 53.94 34.06 28.13
CA THR A 213 52.98 35.08 28.65
C THR A 213 51.52 34.55 28.53
N PRO A 214 50.54 35.01 29.34
CA PRO A 214 49.25 34.33 29.46
C PRO A 214 48.24 34.70 28.36
N ILE A 215 47.41 33.73 28.00
CA ILE A 215 46.32 33.84 27.02
C ILE A 215 45.18 34.67 27.61
N VAL A 216 44.82 35.79 26.96
CA VAL A 216 43.56 36.51 27.22
C VAL A 216 42.46 35.84 26.40
N ALA A 217 41.47 35.26 27.08
CA ALA A 217 40.30 34.66 26.44
C ALA A 217 39.37 35.76 25.86
N LYS A 218 39.20 35.80 24.53
CA LYS A 218 38.10 36.54 23.89
C LYS A 218 36.88 35.62 23.75
N LYS A 219 35.82 35.93 24.49
CA LYS A 219 34.49 35.32 24.36
C LYS A 219 33.80 35.95 23.15
N LYS A 220 33.41 35.15 22.15
CA LYS A 220 32.66 35.61 20.97
C LYS A 220 31.17 35.55 21.30
N GLU A 221 30.53 36.71 21.48
CA GLU A 221 29.07 36.83 21.59
C GLU A 221 28.42 36.55 20.21
N VAL A 222 27.32 35.79 20.23
CA VAL A 222 26.48 35.49 19.08
C VAL A 222 25.29 36.45 19.12
N ASP A 223 25.24 37.35 18.14
CA ASP A 223 24.17 38.34 17.97
C ASP A 223 22.85 37.65 17.55
N ARG A 224 21.82 37.75 18.40
CA ARG A 224 20.48 37.21 18.14
C ARG A 224 19.64 38.30 17.49
N GLY A 225 19.54 38.27 16.16
CA GLY A 225 18.66 39.16 15.40
C GLY A 225 17.19 39.04 15.82
N ASP A 226 16.60 40.17 16.21
CA ASP A 226 15.20 40.34 16.57
C ASP A 226 14.27 40.05 15.38
N ASN A 227 13.70 38.84 15.31
CA ASN A 227 12.74 38.49 14.27
C ASN A 227 11.34 39.07 14.60
N LYS A 228 11.09 40.30 14.14
CA LYS A 228 9.81 41.04 14.32
C LYS A 228 8.58 40.27 13.82
N ALA A 229 8.74 39.34 12.86
CA ALA A 229 7.64 38.52 12.37
C ALA A 229 7.16 37.50 13.41
N ALA A 230 8.09 36.90 14.17
CA ALA A 230 7.77 35.96 15.23
C ALA A 230 7.01 36.64 16.39
N LYS A 231 7.43 37.86 16.78
CA LYS A 231 6.74 38.64 17.82
C LYS A 231 5.29 38.96 17.43
N LYS A 232 5.03 39.42 16.20
CA LYS A 232 3.66 39.72 15.72
C LYS A 232 2.78 38.47 15.63
N PHE A 233 3.34 37.32 15.26
CA PHE A 233 2.61 36.06 15.21
C PHE A 233 2.13 35.62 16.61
N PHE A 234 3.01 35.70 17.61
CA PHE A 234 2.66 35.32 18.98
C PHE A 234 1.69 36.31 19.67
N GLU A 235 1.76 37.61 19.37
CA GLU A 235 0.78 38.59 19.86
C GLU A 235 -0.62 38.38 19.27
N SER A 236 -0.73 37.94 18.01
CA SER A 236 -2.01 37.60 17.37
C SER A 236 -2.66 36.35 17.99
N LEU A 237 -1.84 35.40 18.46
CA LEU A 237 -2.30 34.21 19.17
C LEU A 237 -2.83 34.51 20.58
N LEU A 238 -2.24 35.48 21.27
CA LEU A 238 -2.59 35.82 22.65
C LEU A 238 -3.83 36.73 22.77
N THR A 239 -4.20 37.42 21.69
CA THR A 239 -5.32 38.37 21.68
C THR A 239 -6.65 37.75 21.26
N LYS A 240 -6.68 36.54 20.69
CA LYS A 240 -7.93 35.80 20.44
C LYS A 240 -8.36 34.98 21.66
N LYS A 241 -8.94 35.65 22.65
CA LYS A 241 -9.84 35.02 23.63
C LYS A 241 -11.18 35.78 23.68
N LYS A 242 -12.23 35.03 23.34
CA LYS A 242 -13.67 35.34 23.23
C LYS A 242 -14.13 36.02 21.95
#